data_AF-A0A843HVJ4-F1
#
_entry.id   AF-A0A843HVJ4-F1
#
_cell.length_a   1.000
_cell.length_b   1.000
_cell.length_c   1.000
_cell.angle_alpha   90.00
_cell.angle_beta   90.00
_cell.angle_gamma   90.00
#
_symmetry.space_group_name_H-M   'P 1'
#
loop_
_entity.id
_entity.type
_entity.pdbx_description
1 polymer ?
#
loop_
_entity_poly.entity_id
_entity_poly.type
_entity_poly.pdbx_seq_one_letter_code
_entity_poly.pdbx_strand_id
1 'polypeptide(L)'
;MEEACRIIIEDIINGKITTRRELEVEKRQLCRDRNLKKFMSNSVIIEHASLEEKKIVSNHLRKKPTRTISGVAIVAVMCHPHQCPH
;
A
#
# COMPACT_ATOMS: atom_id res chain seq x y z
N MET A 1 13.12 8.54 0.46
CA MET A 1 11.83 7.81 0.45
C MET A 1 12.05 6.34 0.08
N GLU A 2 12.81 6.07 -0.98
CA GLU A 2 13.11 4.71 -1.46
C GLU A 2 13.77 3.80 -0.40
N GLU A 3 14.83 4.26 0.26
CA GLU A 3 15.52 3.47 1.30
C GLU A 3 14.62 3.11 2.49
N ALA A 4 13.78 4.05 2.93
CA ALA A 4 12.84 3.82 4.04
C ALA A 4 11.76 2.79 3.67
N CYS A 5 11.33 2.76 2.41
CA CYS A 5 10.40 1.74 1.93
C CYS A 5 11.05 0.36 1.91
N ARG A 6 12.33 0.27 1.50
CA ARG A 6 13.09 -0.98 1.45
C ARG A 6 13.30 -1.59 2.82
N ILE A 7 13.65 -0.77 3.82
CA ILE A 7 13.82 -1.22 5.21
C ILE A 7 12.51 -1.82 5.75
N ILE A 8 11.38 -1.15 5.54
CA ILE A 8 10.07 -1.67 5.99
C ILE A 8 9.72 -2.98 5.28
N ILE A 9 10.05 -3.13 4.00
CA ILE A 9 9.82 -4.40 3.28
C ILE A 9 10.67 -5.51 3.90
N GLU A 10 11.94 -5.25 4.18
CA GLU A 10 12.84 -6.22 4.84
C GLU A 10 12.38 -6.56 6.26
N ASP A 11 11.95 -5.59 7.07
CA ASP A 11 11.45 -5.84 8.43
C ASP A 11 10.12 -6.63 8.44
N ILE A 12 9.28 -6.47 7.40
CA ILE A 12 8.09 -7.31 7.18
C ILE A 12 8.50 -8.73 6.80
N ILE A 13 9.47 -8.90 5.89
CA ILE A 13 9.95 -10.23 5.43
C ILE A 13 10.64 -10.99 6.56
N ASN A 14 11.43 -10.30 7.36
CA ASN A 14 12.12 -10.86 8.53
C ASN A 14 11.15 -11.18 9.68
N GLY A 15 9.86 -10.86 9.56
CA GLY A 15 8.84 -11.17 10.55
C GLY A 15 8.91 -10.29 11.81
N LYS A 16 9.65 -9.18 11.80
CA LYS A 16 9.64 -8.20 12.89
C LYS A 16 8.28 -7.51 13.01
N ILE A 17 7.62 -7.28 11.87
CA ILE A 17 6.31 -6.65 11.82
C ILE A 17 5.26 -7.72 11.55
N THR A 18 4.56 -8.14 12.59
CA THR A 18 3.42 -9.05 12.45
C THR A 18 2.09 -8.31 12.58
N THR A 19 2.08 -7.19 13.31
CA THR A 19 0.85 -6.46 13.63
C THR A 19 0.77 -5.11 12.92
N ARG A 20 -0.44 -4.68 12.54
CA ARG A 20 -0.69 -3.32 12.02
C ARG A 20 -0.18 -2.20 12.94
N ARG A 21 -0.20 -2.42 14.26
CA ARG A 21 0.27 -1.44 15.24
C ARG A 21 1.78 -1.23 15.15
N GLU A 22 2.55 -2.32 15.07
CA GLU A 22 4.01 -2.30 14.92
C GLU A 22 4.39 -1.58 13.62
N LEU A 23 3.69 -1.90 12.52
CA LEU A 23 3.87 -1.23 11.24
C LEU A 23 3.70 0.30 11.32
N GLU A 24 2.70 0.78 12.06
CA GLU A 24 2.46 2.23 12.22
C GLU A 24 3.50 2.90 13.11
N VAL A 25 4.00 2.20 14.15
CA VAL A 25 5.09 2.69 15.01
C VAL A 25 6.38 2.81 14.21
N GLU A 26 6.72 1.77 13.45
CA GLU A 26 7.94 1.69 12.66
C GLU A 26 7.97 2.71 11.53
N LYS A 27 6.85 2.90 10.81
CA LYS A 27 6.70 4.01 9.86
C LYS A 27 6.95 5.36 10.52
N ARG A 28 6.44 5.56 11.73
CA ARG A 28 6.58 6.83 12.45
C ARG A 28 8.03 7.06 12.89
N GLN A 29 8.73 6.01 13.32
CA GLN A 29 10.16 6.05 13.62
C GLN A 29 10.96 6.34 12.35
N LEU A 30 10.78 5.57 11.27
CA LEU A 30 11.47 5.83 10.01
C LEU A 30 11.20 7.22 9.43
N CYS A 31 9.97 7.73 9.53
CA CYS A 31 9.66 9.10 9.12
C CYS A 31 10.44 10.15 9.93
N ARG A 32 10.67 9.90 11.23
CA ARG A 32 11.47 10.77 12.11
C ARG A 32 12.96 10.63 11.81
N ASP A 33 13.48 9.41 11.78
CA ASP A 33 14.90 9.11 11.61
C ASP A 33 15.42 9.58 10.24
N ARG A 34 14.58 9.50 9.20
CA ARG A 34 14.92 9.93 7.83
C ARG A 34 14.36 11.30 7.46
N ASN A 35 13.77 12.02 8.41
CA ASN A 35 13.23 13.38 8.26
C ASN A 35 12.40 13.55 6.97
N LEU A 36 11.51 12.59 6.72
CA LEU A 36 10.76 12.54 5.46
C LEU A 36 9.72 13.67 5.41
N LYS A 37 9.78 14.50 4.37
CA LYS A 37 8.80 15.58 4.12
C LYS A 37 7.35 15.09 3.96
N LYS A 38 7.14 13.81 3.64
CA LYS A 38 5.82 13.23 3.37
C LYS A 38 5.69 11.86 4.05
N PHE A 39 4.55 11.63 4.68
CA PHE A 39 4.24 10.34 5.29
C PHE A 39 4.12 9.25 4.24
N MET A 40 4.81 8.13 4.47
CA MET A 40 4.81 7.00 3.54
C MET A 40 3.46 6.26 3.58
N SER A 41 2.70 6.40 2.49
CA SER A 41 1.45 5.67 2.32
C SER A 41 1.71 4.21 1.96
N ASN A 42 0.82 3.30 2.41
CA ASN A 42 0.93 1.86 2.09
C ASN A 42 1.10 1.61 0.58
N SER A 43 0.42 2.38 -0.27
CA SER A 43 0.52 2.25 -1.73
C SER A 43 1.95 2.48 -2.25
N VAL A 44 2.68 3.46 -1.68
CA VAL A 44 4.05 3.79 -2.07
C VAL A 44 5.01 2.65 -1.67
N ILE A 45 4.80 2.06 -0.49
CA ILE A 45 5.59 0.91 -0.02
C ILE A 45 5.35 -0.29 -0.94
N ILE A 46 4.10 -0.55 -1.33
CA ILE A 46 3.75 -1.62 -2.27
C ILE A 46 4.39 -1.36 -3.63
N GLU A 47 4.40 -0.12 -4.13
CA GLU A 47 4.99 0.22 -5.42
C GLU A 47 6.48 -0.11 -5.51
N HIS A 48 7.20 0.08 -4.39
CA HIS A 48 8.64 -0.19 -4.28
C HIS A 48 9.01 -1.65 -4.00
N ALA A 49 8.04 -2.50 -3.70
CA ALA A 49 8.27 -3.93 -3.45
C ALA A 49 8.38 -4.73 -4.75
N SER A 50 9.25 -5.75 -4.78
CA SER A 50 9.34 -6.71 -5.87
C SER A 50 8.10 -7.62 -5.93
N LEU A 51 7.94 -8.39 -7.01
CA LEU A 51 6.75 -9.22 -7.23
C LEU A 51 6.57 -10.32 -6.16
N GLU A 52 7.68 -10.88 -5.69
CA GLU A 52 7.74 -11.89 -4.63
C GLU A 52 7.35 -11.28 -3.29
N GLU A 53 7.96 -10.14 -2.94
CA GLU A 53 7.75 -9.43 -1.68
C GLU A 53 6.33 -8.85 -1.59
N LYS A 54 5.78 -8.39 -2.73
CA LYS A 54 4.39 -7.91 -2.82
C LYS A 54 3.39 -8.93 -2.31
N LYS A 55 3.60 -10.24 -2.54
CA LYS A 55 2.67 -11.27 -2.03
C LYS A 55 2.64 -11.28 -0.50
N ILE A 56 3.81 -11.21 0.14
CA ILE A 56 3.97 -11.23 1.60
C ILE A 56 3.46 -9.92 2.20
N VAL A 57 3.92 -8.80 1.66
CA VAL A 57 3.63 -7.45 2.16
C VAL A 57 2.17 -7.05 1.94
N SER A 58 1.52 -7.51 0.86
CA SER A 58 0.10 -7.19 0.60
C SER A 58 -0.85 -7.71 1.69
N ASN A 59 -0.51 -8.82 2.35
CA ASN A 59 -1.31 -9.36 3.45
C ASN A 59 -1.35 -8.41 4.65
N HIS A 60 -0.22 -7.77 4.96
CA HIS A 60 -0.12 -6.81 6.06
C HIS A 60 -0.56 -5.39 5.67
N LEU A 61 -0.32 -4.97 4.41
CA LEU A 61 -0.61 -3.61 3.94
C LEU A 61 -2.01 -3.41 3.33
N ARG A 62 -2.80 -4.48 3.10
CA ARG A 62 -4.18 -4.36 2.56
C ARG A 62 -5.07 -3.51 3.46
N LYS A 63 -5.40 -2.29 3.01
CA LYS A 63 -6.30 -1.34 3.71
C LYS A 63 -7.71 -1.89 3.98
N LYS A 64 -8.22 -2.76 3.09
CA LYS A 64 -9.53 -3.41 3.25
C LYS A 64 -9.46 -4.83 2.67
N PRO A 65 -9.77 -5.89 3.43
CA PRO A 65 -10.15 -7.16 2.84
C PRO A 65 -11.52 -6.95 2.19
N THR A 66 -11.55 -6.44 0.96
CA THR A 66 -12.78 -6.47 0.16
C THR A 66 -13.13 -7.92 -0.11
N ARG A 67 -14.17 -8.41 0.58
CA ARG A 67 -14.93 -9.58 0.12
C ARG A 67 -15.84 -9.11 -0.99
N THR A 68 -15.34 -9.04 -2.22
CA THR A 68 -16.23 -9.08 -3.38
C THR A 68 -16.73 -10.51 -3.45
N ILE A 69 -18.00 -10.74 -3.06
CA ILE A 69 -18.64 -12.07 -3.06
C ILE A 69 -18.53 -12.76 -4.44
N SER A 70 -18.40 -11.97 -5.51
CA SER A 70 -18.33 -12.43 -6.90
C SER A 70 -16.90 -12.54 -7.48
N GLY A 71 -15.85 -12.07 -6.79
CA GLY A 71 -14.50 -11.99 -7.38
C GLY A 71 -14.33 -10.96 -8.51
N VAL A 72 -15.41 -10.33 -8.97
CA VAL A 72 -15.41 -9.33 -10.05
C VAL A 72 -15.38 -7.91 -9.45
N ALA A 73 -14.46 -7.08 -9.94
CA ALA A 73 -14.40 -5.65 -9.63
C ALA A 73 -15.06 -4.85 -10.76
N ILE A 74 -16.22 -4.23 -10.49
CA ILE A 74 -16.92 -3.39 -11.45
C ILE A 74 -16.21 -2.03 -11.51
N VAL A 75 -15.64 -1.69 -12.67
CA VAL A 75 -15.05 -0.37 -12.94
C VAL A 75 -15.93 0.33 -13.97
N ALA A 76 -16.74 1.29 -13.52
CA ALA A 76 -17.52 2.14 -14.41
C ALA A 76 -16.67 3.35 -14.81
N VAL A 77 -16.63 3.65 -16.11
CA VAL A 77 -16.03 4.87 -16.67
C VAL A 77 -17.12 5.71 -17.32
N MET A 78 -17.01 7.03 -17.23
CA MET A 78 -17.92 7.96 -17.92
C MET A 78 -17.28 8.45 -19.22
N CYS A 79 -18.06 8.49 -20.29
CA CYS A 79 -17.66 9.12 -21.56
C CYS A 79 -17.75 10.64 -21.47
N HIS A 80 -17.08 11.33 -22.39
CA HIS A 80 -17.17 12.79 -22.52
C HIS A 80 -18.65 13.19 -22.75
N PRO A 81 -19.15 14.25 -22.11
CA PRO A 81 -20.53 14.66 -22.26
C PRO A 81 -20.77 15.16 -23.69
N HIS A 82 -21.71 14.52 -24.39
CA HIS A 82 -22.22 14.98 -25.68
C HIS A 82 -23.70 15.33 -25.54
N GLN A 83 -24.15 16.34 -26.30
CA GLN A 83 -25.57 16.66 -26.36
C GLN A 83 -26.34 15.49 -26.95
N CYS A 84 -27.47 15.14 -26.32
CA CYS A 84 -28.35 14.10 -26.82
C CYS A 84 -28.99 14.56 -28.14
N PRO A 85 -29.14 13.68 -29.15
CA PRO A 85 -29.52 14.05 -30.52
C PRO A 85 -31.02 14.35 -30.71
N HIS A 86 -31.71 14.85 -29.68
CA HIS A 86 -33.15 15.11 -29.71
C HIS A 86 -33.46 16.57 -30.03
#